data_AF-A0A1Q3XD50-F1
#
_entry.id   AF-A0A1Q3XD50-F1
#
_cell.length_a   1.000
_cell.length_b   1.000
_cell.length_c   1.000
_cell.angle_alpha   90.00
_cell.angle_beta   90.00
_cell.angle_gamma   90.00
#
_symmetry.space_group_name_H-M   'P 1'
#
loop_
_entity.id
_entity.type
_entity.pdbx_description
1 polymer ?
#
loop_
_entity_poly.entity_id
_entity_poly.type
_entity_poly.pdbx_seq_one_letter_code
_entity_poly.pdbx_strand_id
1 'polypeptide(L)'
;MQAQTNKRYRVKTALRLRSSPQIMNGNIITVLPPDTIATATDSPSAPGWVGVSVTLSGKELKGFISGSYIELLPFDEPAPVHIEKIAAVHMPERKGTVRASVNGRAYALSEPDMPHREATADARTKIDQVYRILDFLDVEHSLRYQPGKGVTYCNIYAYDFCCLSGVYMPRVWWSGKALAQLAQGIPQPVKYGDTVNELNANSLFDWFRDFGPDFGWERIFDTDELQQKVNEGRTGIIVGQRTILSRSGHIVGVIPETGAHQAVRANGRVSMPLMSQAGVKNKKVFSSQWYLSANFRQYGFWVHD
;
A
#
# COMPACT_ATOMS: atom_id res chain seq x y z
N MET A 1 38.32 -7.97 -15.36
CA MET A 1 37.24 -6.98 -15.39
C MET A 1 35.97 -7.60 -14.77
N GLN A 2 36.04 -8.07 -13.52
CA GLN A 2 35.09 -9.03 -12.93
C GLN A 2 34.76 -8.71 -11.45
N ALA A 3 34.80 -7.43 -11.05
CA ALA A 3 34.82 -7.03 -9.63
C ALA A 3 33.60 -6.20 -9.18
N GLN A 4 32.56 -6.04 -10.00
CA GLN A 4 31.36 -5.28 -9.59
C GLN A 4 30.24 -6.17 -9.05
N THR A 5 30.07 -7.42 -9.49
CA THR A 5 28.92 -8.28 -9.16
C THR A 5 28.71 -8.60 -7.67
N ASN A 6 29.71 -8.41 -6.81
CA ASN A 6 29.59 -8.71 -5.37
C ASN A 6 29.53 -7.48 -4.46
N LYS A 7 29.47 -6.25 -5.02
CA LYS A 7 29.38 -5.06 -4.18
C LYS A 7 27.95 -4.91 -3.66
N ARG A 8 27.80 -4.81 -2.33
CA ARG A 8 26.53 -4.49 -1.68
C ARG A 8 26.58 -3.06 -1.16
N TYR A 9 25.48 -2.35 -1.32
CA TYR A 9 25.33 -0.98 -0.90
C TYR A 9 24.15 -0.85 0.05
N ARG A 10 24.29 -0.05 1.11
CA ARG A 10 23.18 0.39 1.95
C ARG A 10 22.69 1.75 1.48
N VAL A 11 21.39 1.90 1.36
CA VAL A 11 20.73 3.17 1.05
C VAL A 11 20.69 4.06 2.30
N LYS A 12 21.31 5.24 2.25
CA LYS A 12 21.42 6.14 3.43
C LYS A 12 20.12 6.88 3.77
N THR A 13 19.29 7.11 2.76
CA THR A 13 18.00 7.82 2.88
C THR A 13 17.07 7.38 1.75
N ALA A 14 15.79 7.74 1.81
CA ALA A 14 14.83 7.38 0.76
C ALA A 14 15.37 7.74 -0.65
N LEU A 15 15.58 6.72 -1.49
CA LEU A 15 16.31 6.84 -2.76
C LEU A 15 15.51 6.28 -3.93
N ARG A 16 15.34 7.05 -4.99
CA ARG A 16 14.60 6.62 -6.19
C ARG A 16 15.41 5.61 -7.00
N LEU A 17 14.87 4.41 -7.18
CA LEU A 17 15.31 3.44 -8.19
C LEU A 17 14.74 3.83 -9.55
N ARG A 18 15.58 3.92 -10.57
CA ARG A 18 15.18 4.37 -11.91
C ARG A 18 15.45 3.33 -12.98
N SER A 19 14.66 3.34 -14.06
CA SER A 19 14.84 2.46 -15.21
C SER A 19 16.00 2.88 -16.14
N SER A 20 16.50 4.11 -16.00
CA SER A 20 17.68 4.62 -16.71
C SER A 20 18.54 5.52 -15.80
N PRO A 21 19.87 5.62 -16.04
CA PRO A 21 20.81 6.36 -15.18
C PRO A 21 20.75 7.88 -15.45
N GLN A 22 19.56 8.47 -15.35
CA GLN A 22 19.32 9.90 -15.54
C GLN A 22 18.09 10.35 -14.75
N ILE A 23 17.99 11.64 -14.45
CA ILE A 23 16.80 12.22 -13.83
C ILE A 23 15.83 12.63 -14.94
N MET A 24 14.78 11.84 -15.14
CA MET A 24 13.70 12.13 -16.10
C MET A 24 12.34 11.89 -15.43
N ASN A 25 11.30 12.55 -15.93
CA ASN A 25 9.92 12.23 -15.55
C ASN A 25 9.55 10.85 -16.09
N GLY A 26 8.82 10.06 -15.28
CA GLY A 26 8.32 8.74 -15.69
C GLY A 26 9.35 7.59 -15.66
N ASN A 27 10.61 7.83 -15.33
CA ASN A 27 11.63 6.76 -15.23
C ASN A 27 11.85 6.23 -13.81
N ILE A 28 11.05 6.66 -12.82
CA ILE A 28 11.12 6.17 -11.44
C ILE A 28 10.37 4.84 -11.38
N ILE A 29 11.07 3.77 -11.00
CA ILE A 29 10.49 2.45 -10.74
C ILE A 29 9.84 2.46 -9.35
N THR A 30 10.60 2.85 -8.33
CA THR A 30 10.12 2.94 -6.93
C THR A 30 11.04 3.84 -6.10
N VAL A 31 10.65 4.10 -4.86
CA VAL A 31 11.52 4.69 -3.83
C VAL A 31 11.96 3.57 -2.89
N LEU A 32 13.27 3.37 -2.80
CA LEU A 32 13.93 2.49 -1.85
C LEU A 32 13.95 3.16 -0.48
N PRO A 33 13.48 2.49 0.58
CA PRO A 33 13.64 2.97 1.94
C PRO A 33 15.11 3.15 2.34
N PRO A 34 15.39 3.99 3.35
CA PRO A 34 16.64 3.89 4.10
C PRO A 34 16.93 2.44 4.51
N ASP A 35 18.21 2.10 4.60
CA ASP A 35 18.75 0.79 4.98
C ASP A 35 18.46 -0.35 4.00
N THR A 36 17.81 -0.08 2.86
CA THR A 36 17.67 -1.05 1.76
C THR A 36 19.05 -1.49 1.29
N ILE A 37 19.24 -2.80 1.16
CA ILE A 37 20.46 -3.39 0.63
C ILE A 37 20.32 -3.58 -0.88
N ALA A 38 21.22 -2.98 -1.64
CA ALA A 38 21.29 -3.08 -3.09
C ALA A 38 22.57 -3.80 -3.51
N THR A 39 22.45 -4.78 -4.39
CA THR A 39 23.59 -5.50 -4.96
C THR A 39 23.92 -4.89 -6.31
N ALA A 40 25.17 -4.53 -6.54
CA ALA A 40 25.61 -3.98 -7.81
C ALA A 40 25.41 -4.97 -8.96
N THR A 41 25.06 -4.46 -10.13
CA THR A 41 24.98 -5.22 -11.37
C THR A 41 26.07 -4.77 -12.34
N ASP A 42 26.35 -5.58 -13.36
CA ASP A 42 27.27 -5.21 -14.45
C ASP A 42 26.64 -4.24 -15.47
N SER A 43 25.51 -3.61 -15.13
CA SER A 43 24.83 -2.69 -16.04
C SER A 43 25.66 -1.41 -16.26
N PRO A 44 25.91 -1.00 -17.52
CA PRO A 44 26.63 0.24 -17.81
C PRO A 44 25.97 1.42 -17.11
N SER A 45 26.75 2.18 -16.34
CA SER A 45 26.25 3.30 -15.55
C SER A 45 26.96 4.60 -15.95
N ALA A 46 26.18 5.67 -16.11
CA ALA A 46 26.73 7.02 -16.27
C ALA A 46 27.48 7.45 -14.99
N PRO A 47 28.44 8.39 -15.08
CA PRO A 47 29.14 8.91 -13.90
C PRO A 47 28.16 9.33 -12.80
N GLY A 48 28.40 8.88 -11.57
CA GLY A 48 27.55 9.16 -10.41
C GLY A 48 26.32 8.24 -10.26
N TRP A 49 26.11 7.30 -11.17
CA TRP A 49 25.06 6.28 -11.08
C TRP A 49 25.66 4.90 -10.82
N VAL A 50 24.85 4.03 -10.23
CA VAL A 50 25.20 2.63 -9.99
C VAL A 50 24.04 1.76 -10.46
N GLY A 51 24.33 0.78 -11.32
CA GLY A 51 23.40 -0.28 -11.67
C GLY A 51 23.26 -1.25 -10.49
N VAL A 52 22.02 -1.53 -10.09
CA VAL A 52 21.74 -2.37 -8.93
C VAL A 52 20.58 -3.32 -9.15
N SER A 53 20.62 -4.44 -8.43
CA SER A 53 19.50 -5.32 -8.15
C SER A 53 19.14 -5.17 -6.67
N VAL A 54 17.84 -5.04 -6.39
CA VAL A 54 17.30 -4.97 -5.02
C VAL A 54 16.15 -5.95 -4.90
N THR A 55 16.06 -6.63 -3.77
CA THR A 55 14.85 -7.40 -3.42
C THR A 55 13.96 -6.53 -2.56
N LEU A 56 12.78 -6.16 -3.06
CA LEU A 56 11.79 -5.40 -2.31
C LEU A 56 10.49 -6.20 -2.26
N SER A 57 10.03 -6.51 -1.05
CA SER A 57 8.81 -7.32 -0.82
C SER A 57 8.84 -8.64 -1.62
N GLY A 58 10.00 -9.32 -1.66
CA GLY A 58 10.17 -10.60 -2.37
C GLY A 58 10.35 -10.51 -3.88
N LYS A 59 10.18 -9.34 -4.51
CA LYS A 59 10.39 -9.14 -5.95
C LYS A 59 11.79 -8.56 -6.20
N GLU A 60 12.54 -9.19 -7.10
CA GLU A 60 13.80 -8.63 -7.60
C GLU A 60 13.49 -7.47 -8.56
N LEU A 61 14.02 -6.29 -8.27
CA LEU A 61 13.94 -5.10 -9.12
C LEU A 61 15.34 -4.70 -9.57
N LYS A 62 15.48 -4.42 -10.87
CA LYS A 62 16.74 -3.95 -11.46
C LYS A 62 16.60 -2.53 -11.94
N GLY A 63 17.63 -1.71 -11.73
CA GLY A 63 17.63 -0.32 -12.16
C GLY A 63 18.89 0.43 -11.74
N PHE A 64 18.78 1.75 -11.70
CA PHE A 64 19.88 2.65 -11.42
C PHE A 64 19.56 3.55 -10.23
N ILE A 65 20.54 3.72 -9.35
CA ILE A 65 20.49 4.63 -8.20
C ILE A 65 21.66 5.61 -8.24
N SER A 66 21.52 6.75 -7.55
CA SER A 66 22.61 7.72 -7.43
C SER A 66 23.61 7.26 -6.37
N GLY A 67 24.89 7.22 -6.74
CA GLY A 67 25.99 6.81 -5.86
C GLY A 67 26.19 7.73 -4.64
N SER A 68 25.65 8.95 -4.67
CA SER A 68 25.78 9.93 -3.58
C SER A 68 24.93 9.57 -2.35
N TYR A 69 23.92 8.70 -2.51
CA TYR A 69 22.94 8.35 -1.47
C TYR A 69 23.09 6.92 -0.95
N ILE A 70 24.19 6.27 -1.29
CA ILE A 70 24.52 4.93 -0.81
C ILE A 70 25.86 4.91 -0.09
N GLU A 71 26.06 3.90 0.73
CA GLU A 71 27.34 3.54 1.31
C GLU A 71 27.68 2.09 0.96
N LEU A 72 28.95 1.80 0.73
CA LEU A 72 29.41 0.44 0.45
C LEU A 72 29.39 -0.36 1.76
N LEU A 73 28.77 -1.53 1.73
CA LEU A 73 28.77 -2.43 2.87
C LEU A 73 30.01 -3.32 2.89
N PRO A 74 30.60 -3.56 4.08
CA PRO A 74 31.59 -4.62 4.23
C PRO A 74 30.95 -5.98 3.94
N PHE A 75 31.76 -6.92 3.44
CA PHE A 75 31.32 -8.21 2.91
C PHE A 75 30.58 -9.09 3.96
N ASP A 76 30.85 -8.87 5.25
CA ASP A 76 30.43 -9.75 6.36
C ASP A 76 29.33 -9.18 7.28
N GLU A 77 28.53 -8.21 6.85
CA GLU A 77 27.38 -7.82 7.67
C GLU A 77 26.32 -8.94 7.73
N PRO A 78 26.02 -9.48 8.93
CA PRO A 78 25.00 -10.50 9.08
C PRO A 78 23.65 -9.96 8.62
N ALA A 79 22.85 -10.83 8.00
CA ALA A 79 21.47 -10.50 7.65
C ALA A 79 20.70 -10.12 8.93
N PRO A 80 19.80 -9.12 8.87
CA PRO A 80 19.04 -8.69 10.03
C PRO A 80 18.25 -9.86 10.64
N VAL A 81 18.16 -9.84 11.97
CA VAL A 81 17.49 -10.85 12.80
C VAL A 81 16.03 -10.99 12.38
N HIS A 82 15.58 -12.23 12.20
CA HIS A 82 14.19 -12.57 11.91
C HIS A 82 13.30 -12.16 13.08
N ILE A 83 12.43 -11.18 12.86
CA ILE A 83 11.40 -10.78 13.81
C ILE A 83 10.26 -11.80 13.68
N GLU A 84 9.79 -12.36 14.79
CA GLU A 84 8.56 -13.15 14.78
C GLU A 84 7.41 -12.34 14.17
N LYS A 85 6.64 -13.00 13.30
CA LYS A 85 5.54 -12.39 12.59
C LYS A 85 4.52 -11.80 13.57
N ILE A 86 4.39 -10.48 13.56
CA ILE A 86 3.43 -9.77 14.42
C ILE A 86 2.01 -10.11 13.97
N ALA A 87 1.14 -10.48 14.92
CA ALA A 87 -0.25 -10.80 14.63
C ALA A 87 -1.09 -9.58 14.24
N ALA A 88 -2.19 -9.81 13.53
CA ALA A 88 -3.19 -8.79 13.22
C ALA A 88 -3.75 -8.19 14.52
N VAL A 89 -4.00 -6.88 14.51
CA VAL A 89 -4.58 -6.17 15.65
C VAL A 89 -5.85 -5.45 15.23
N HIS A 90 -6.88 -5.62 16.05
CA HIS A 90 -8.19 -5.03 15.83
C HIS A 90 -8.63 -4.32 17.10
N MET A 91 -9.35 -3.21 16.94
CA MET A 91 -10.17 -2.74 18.04
C MET A 91 -11.22 -3.81 18.38
N PRO A 92 -11.54 -4.03 19.67
CA PRO A 92 -12.61 -4.95 20.05
C PRO A 92 -13.92 -4.60 19.37
N GLU A 93 -14.73 -5.60 19.01
CA GLU A 93 -16.01 -5.37 18.32
C GLU A 93 -16.88 -4.36 19.08
N ARG A 94 -17.51 -3.45 18.32
CA ARG A 94 -18.44 -2.47 18.86
C ARG A 94 -19.73 -2.48 18.07
N LYS A 95 -20.78 -3.03 18.67
CA LYS A 95 -22.15 -3.01 18.13
C LYS A 95 -22.60 -1.58 17.82
N GLY A 96 -23.35 -1.43 16.74
CA GLY A 96 -23.86 -0.14 16.28
C GLY A 96 -22.84 0.69 15.51
N THR A 97 -21.71 0.10 15.11
CA THR A 97 -20.80 0.74 14.16
C THR A 97 -21.36 0.55 12.75
N VAL A 98 -22.02 1.59 12.25
CA VAL A 98 -22.80 1.56 11.00
C VAL A 98 -22.41 2.69 10.06
N ARG A 99 -22.66 2.52 8.76
CA ARG A 99 -22.36 3.52 7.72
C ARG A 99 -23.20 4.79 7.81
N ALA A 100 -24.42 4.67 8.34
CA ALA A 100 -25.31 5.81 8.58
C ALA A 100 -24.87 6.66 9.78
N SER A 101 -23.67 6.45 10.33
CA SER A 101 -23.15 7.18 11.48
C SER A 101 -21.69 7.57 11.30
N VAL A 102 -21.32 8.69 11.92
CA VAL A 102 -19.92 9.13 12.05
C VAL A 102 -19.22 8.54 13.28
N ASN A 103 -19.98 7.88 14.17
CA ASN A 103 -19.46 7.28 15.40
C ASN A 103 -18.79 5.94 15.11
N GLY A 104 -17.75 5.61 15.90
CA GLY A 104 -17.12 4.29 15.81
C GLY A 104 -16.21 4.08 14.59
N ARG A 105 -15.68 5.15 13.96
CA ARG A 105 -14.75 5.08 12.82
C ARG A 105 -13.41 4.37 13.09
N ALA A 106 -13.08 4.12 14.36
CA ALA A 106 -11.93 3.30 14.75
C ALA A 106 -12.24 1.79 14.76
N TYR A 107 -13.51 1.41 14.66
CA TYR A 107 -14.02 0.04 14.75
C TYR A 107 -14.49 -0.44 13.38
N ALA A 108 -14.44 -1.76 13.17
CA ALA A 108 -15.08 -2.40 12.02
C ALA A 108 -16.60 -2.16 12.02
N LEU A 109 -17.19 -2.14 10.83
CA LEU A 109 -18.64 -2.15 10.68
C LEU A 109 -19.23 -3.41 11.34
N SER A 110 -20.45 -3.28 11.86
CA SER A 110 -21.17 -4.34 12.58
C SER A 110 -22.62 -4.47 12.10
N GLU A 111 -22.90 -4.14 10.84
CA GLU A 111 -24.24 -4.26 10.26
C GLU A 111 -24.56 -5.74 9.96
N PRO A 112 -25.81 -6.22 10.15
CA PRO A 112 -26.13 -7.65 10.02
C PRO A 112 -26.02 -8.19 8.58
N ASP A 113 -26.32 -7.38 7.57
CA ASP A 113 -26.40 -7.80 6.16
C ASP A 113 -25.17 -7.36 5.34
N MET A 114 -23.99 -7.38 5.95
CA MET A 114 -22.73 -7.05 5.28
C MET A 114 -22.42 -8.07 4.17
N PRO A 115 -22.30 -7.66 2.89
CA PRO A 115 -21.77 -8.52 1.86
C PRO A 115 -20.28 -8.71 2.08
N HIS A 116 -19.82 -9.93 1.85
CA HIS A 116 -18.40 -10.26 1.90
C HIS A 116 -17.95 -10.88 0.58
N ARG A 117 -16.68 -10.66 0.25
CA ARG A 117 -16.00 -11.41 -0.80
C ARG A 117 -15.51 -12.72 -0.22
N GLU A 118 -15.80 -13.81 -0.89
CA GLU A 118 -15.39 -15.15 -0.47
C GLU A 118 -14.02 -15.49 -1.06
N ALA A 119 -13.04 -15.83 -0.21
CA ALA A 119 -11.67 -16.11 -0.65
C ALA A 119 -11.58 -17.31 -1.61
N THR A 120 -12.45 -18.31 -1.45
CA THR A 120 -12.47 -19.55 -2.24
C THR A 120 -13.35 -19.49 -3.49
N ALA A 121 -14.07 -18.39 -3.72
CA ALA A 121 -14.92 -18.24 -4.89
C ALA A 121 -14.10 -18.05 -6.17
N ASP A 122 -14.69 -18.38 -7.33
CA ASP A 122 -14.08 -18.11 -8.63
C ASP A 122 -13.98 -16.59 -8.90
N ALA A 123 -13.14 -16.22 -9.87
CA ALA A 123 -12.89 -14.82 -10.21
C ALA A 123 -14.16 -14.03 -10.53
N ARG A 124 -15.11 -14.62 -11.28
CA ARG A 124 -16.34 -13.92 -11.68
C ARG A 124 -17.22 -13.64 -10.46
N THR A 125 -17.37 -14.63 -9.59
CA THR A 125 -18.10 -14.48 -8.33
C THR A 125 -17.45 -13.44 -7.41
N LYS A 126 -16.11 -13.44 -7.29
CA LYS A 126 -15.36 -12.42 -6.53
C LYS A 126 -15.61 -11.01 -7.06
N ILE A 127 -15.63 -10.83 -8.38
CA ILE A 127 -15.94 -9.53 -9.03
C ILE A 127 -17.34 -9.06 -8.64
N ASP A 128 -18.36 -9.91 -8.79
CA ASP A 128 -19.75 -9.56 -8.48
C ASP A 128 -19.91 -9.24 -6.98
N GLN A 129 -19.23 -9.97 -6.08
CA GLN A 129 -19.18 -9.68 -4.65
C GLN A 129 -18.51 -8.33 -4.34
N VAL A 130 -17.43 -7.97 -5.04
CA VAL A 130 -16.80 -6.64 -4.89
C VAL A 130 -17.79 -5.53 -5.25
N TYR A 131 -18.56 -5.66 -6.32
CA TYR A 131 -19.57 -4.65 -6.65
C TYR A 131 -20.70 -4.58 -5.61
N ARG A 132 -21.14 -5.71 -5.05
CA ARG A 132 -22.08 -5.72 -3.91
C ARG A 132 -21.50 -5.01 -2.69
N ILE A 133 -20.20 -5.15 -2.42
CA ILE A 133 -19.49 -4.41 -1.38
C ILE A 133 -19.49 -2.91 -1.68
N LEU A 134 -19.21 -2.49 -2.92
CA LEU A 134 -19.24 -1.08 -3.30
C LEU A 134 -20.64 -0.47 -3.16
N ASP A 135 -21.67 -1.22 -3.57
CA ASP A 135 -23.09 -0.84 -3.43
C ASP A 135 -23.48 -0.70 -1.97
N PHE A 136 -23.10 -1.68 -1.15
CA PHE A 136 -23.34 -1.67 0.28
C PHE A 136 -22.63 -0.48 0.91
N LEU A 137 -21.32 -0.32 0.70
CA LEU A 137 -20.55 0.79 1.26
C LEU A 137 -21.10 2.15 0.83
N ASP A 138 -21.67 2.26 -0.36
CA ASP A 138 -22.33 3.47 -0.88
C ASP A 138 -21.53 4.74 -0.56
N VAL A 139 -20.28 4.76 -1.02
CA VAL A 139 -19.28 5.74 -0.58
C VAL A 139 -19.73 7.19 -0.80
N GLU A 140 -20.57 7.41 -1.78
CA GLU A 140 -21.06 8.73 -2.20
C GLU A 140 -22.15 9.28 -1.26
N HIS A 141 -22.89 8.43 -0.55
CA HIS A 141 -24.02 8.86 0.30
C HIS A 141 -23.84 8.49 1.78
N SER A 142 -23.06 7.46 2.13
CA SER A 142 -22.86 7.02 3.51
C SER A 142 -22.19 8.09 4.40
N LEU A 143 -22.87 8.48 5.49
CA LEU A 143 -22.39 9.48 6.47
C LEU A 143 -21.00 9.16 7.03
N ARG A 144 -20.67 7.88 7.20
CA ARG A 144 -19.35 7.42 7.65
C ARG A 144 -18.21 7.92 6.80
N TYR A 145 -18.41 8.13 5.50
CA TYR A 145 -17.37 8.54 4.55
C TYR A 145 -17.48 9.98 4.07
N GLN A 146 -18.54 10.70 4.44
CA GLN A 146 -18.76 12.06 3.98
C GLN A 146 -17.62 12.99 4.42
N PRO A 147 -16.91 13.66 3.50
CA PRO A 147 -15.87 14.61 3.86
C PRO A 147 -16.47 15.84 4.55
N GLY A 148 -15.68 16.51 5.39
CA GLY A 148 -16.16 17.71 6.09
C GLY A 148 -15.03 18.46 6.80
N LYS A 149 -15.13 19.79 6.87
CA LYS A 149 -14.17 20.67 7.56
C LYS A 149 -12.70 20.42 7.17
N GLY A 150 -12.45 20.10 5.89
CA GLY A 150 -11.10 19.82 5.37
C GLY A 150 -10.55 18.42 5.71
N VAL A 151 -11.37 17.54 6.31
CA VAL A 151 -11.02 16.16 6.63
C VAL A 151 -11.68 15.20 5.65
N THR A 152 -10.95 14.16 5.25
CA THR A 152 -11.40 13.08 4.37
C THR A 152 -11.22 11.73 5.06
N TYR A 153 -12.01 10.74 4.69
CA TYR A 153 -12.07 9.45 5.39
C TYR A 153 -11.66 8.28 4.49
N CYS A 154 -10.71 8.52 3.58
CA CYS A 154 -10.20 7.54 2.62
C CYS A 154 -9.64 6.28 3.28
N ASN A 155 -8.91 6.41 4.39
CA ASN A 155 -8.37 5.28 5.15
C ASN A 155 -9.46 4.43 5.82
N ILE A 156 -10.55 5.06 6.29
CA ILE A 156 -11.69 4.33 6.87
C ILE A 156 -12.44 3.58 5.77
N TYR A 157 -12.71 4.23 4.64
CA TYR A 157 -13.35 3.58 3.49
C TYR A 157 -12.53 2.41 2.95
N ALA A 158 -11.21 2.59 2.78
CA ALA A 158 -10.33 1.51 2.36
C ALA A 158 -10.29 0.37 3.39
N TYR A 159 -10.34 0.69 4.69
CA TYR A 159 -10.40 -0.31 5.76
C TYR A 159 -11.68 -1.15 5.70
N ASP A 160 -12.84 -0.49 5.60
CA ASP A 160 -14.12 -1.19 5.52
C ASP A 160 -14.20 -2.01 4.21
N PHE A 161 -13.69 -1.47 3.09
CA PHE A 161 -13.53 -2.21 1.84
C PHE A 161 -12.68 -3.48 2.02
N CYS A 162 -11.47 -3.38 2.57
CA CYS A 162 -10.61 -4.53 2.83
C CYS A 162 -11.26 -5.56 3.77
N CYS A 163 -11.89 -5.11 4.84
CA CYS A 163 -12.56 -5.98 5.81
C CYS A 163 -13.68 -6.80 5.14
N LEU A 164 -14.50 -6.15 4.30
CA LEU A 164 -15.56 -6.83 3.56
C LEU A 164 -15.00 -7.70 2.42
N SER A 165 -13.86 -7.32 1.84
CA SER A 165 -13.13 -8.15 0.87
C SER A 165 -12.39 -9.34 1.49
N GLY A 166 -12.44 -9.51 2.82
CA GLY A 166 -11.83 -10.63 3.54
C GLY A 166 -10.32 -10.54 3.69
N VAL A 167 -9.73 -9.35 3.55
CA VAL A 167 -8.27 -9.13 3.61
C VAL A 167 -7.91 -8.17 4.76
N TYR A 168 -6.79 -8.42 5.43
CA TYR A 168 -6.39 -7.60 6.58
C TYR A 168 -5.66 -6.33 6.12
N MET A 169 -6.28 -5.17 6.36
CA MET A 169 -5.59 -3.88 6.44
C MET A 169 -5.85 -3.29 7.83
N PRO A 170 -4.85 -2.78 8.56
CA PRO A 170 -5.07 -2.25 9.90
C PRO A 170 -5.87 -0.95 9.89
N ARG A 171 -6.84 -0.84 10.79
CA ARG A 171 -7.40 0.46 11.18
C ARG A 171 -6.57 1.13 12.25
N VAL A 172 -6.10 0.33 13.19
CA VAL A 172 -5.17 0.67 14.27
C VAL A 172 -3.95 -0.21 14.16
N TRP A 173 -2.82 0.26 14.67
CA TRP A 173 -1.59 -0.50 14.71
C TRP A 173 -0.81 -0.24 15.98
N TRP A 174 0.04 -1.18 16.34
CA TRP A 174 0.90 -1.11 17.52
C TRP A 174 1.79 0.14 17.50
N SER A 175 1.92 0.80 18.65
CA SER A 175 2.89 1.88 18.85
C SER A 175 4.32 1.34 18.74
N GLY A 176 5.31 2.20 18.44
CA GLY A 176 6.71 1.76 18.35
C GLY A 176 7.21 1.04 19.60
N LYS A 177 6.78 1.49 20.79
CA LYS A 177 7.08 0.83 22.06
C LYS A 177 6.44 -0.56 22.14
N ALA A 178 5.17 -0.68 21.79
CA ALA A 178 4.46 -1.97 21.81
C ALA A 178 5.06 -2.94 20.78
N LEU A 179 5.42 -2.47 19.58
CA LEU A 179 6.11 -3.25 18.55
C LEU A 179 7.45 -3.80 19.05
N ALA A 180 8.26 -2.97 19.72
CA ALA A 180 9.54 -3.41 20.28
C ALA A 180 9.36 -4.50 21.35
N GLN A 181 8.29 -4.42 22.16
CA GLN A 181 7.98 -5.44 23.15
C GLN A 181 7.45 -6.73 22.52
N LEU A 182 6.58 -6.63 21.50
CA LEU A 182 6.09 -7.78 20.74
C LEU A 182 7.24 -8.51 20.02
N ALA A 183 8.19 -7.78 19.46
CA ALA A 183 9.38 -8.36 18.83
C ALA A 183 10.29 -9.13 19.82
N GLN A 184 10.14 -8.91 21.13
CA GLN A 184 10.82 -9.65 22.20
C GLN A 184 9.94 -10.79 22.77
N GLY A 185 8.79 -11.09 22.16
CA GLY A 185 7.84 -12.08 22.64
C GLY A 185 7.03 -11.63 23.86
N ILE A 186 7.02 -10.33 24.20
CA ILE A 186 6.27 -9.79 25.34
C ILE A 186 4.86 -9.37 24.87
N PRO A 187 3.78 -10.05 25.29
CA PRO A 187 2.43 -9.74 24.85
C PRO A 187 1.99 -8.32 25.25
N GLN A 188 1.25 -7.65 24.36
CA GLN A 188 0.74 -6.29 24.60
C GLN A 188 -0.80 -6.28 24.55
N PRO A 189 -1.47 -5.59 25.50
CA PRO A 189 -2.92 -5.44 25.44
C PRO A 189 -3.31 -4.43 24.34
N VAL A 190 -4.48 -4.57 23.74
CA VAL A 190 -5.00 -3.57 22.78
C VAL A 190 -5.63 -2.41 23.55
N LYS A 191 -4.91 -1.29 23.68
CA LYS A 191 -5.35 -0.07 24.37
C LYS A 191 -5.18 1.14 23.46
N TYR A 192 -6.31 1.71 23.04
CA TYR A 192 -6.35 2.85 22.14
C TYR A 192 -5.64 4.07 22.74
N GLY A 193 -4.73 4.68 21.99
CA GLY A 193 -3.94 5.85 22.41
C GLY A 193 -2.76 5.52 23.32
N ASP A 194 -2.55 4.24 23.65
CA ASP A 194 -1.43 3.77 24.48
C ASP A 194 -0.58 2.75 23.69
N THR A 195 -1.10 1.54 23.54
CA THR A 195 -0.39 0.45 22.83
C THR A 195 -0.75 0.39 21.35
N VAL A 196 -1.92 0.91 20.94
CA VAL A 196 -2.33 1.01 19.54
C VAL A 196 -2.81 2.40 19.17
N ASN A 197 -2.54 2.82 17.94
CA ASN A 197 -2.95 4.12 17.40
C ASN A 197 -3.57 3.96 16.02
N GLU A 198 -4.46 4.88 15.64
CA GLU A 198 -5.02 4.94 14.31
C GLU A 198 -3.96 5.22 13.25
N LEU A 199 -4.04 4.53 12.11
CA LEU A 199 -3.20 4.82 10.95
C LEU A 199 -3.91 5.75 9.98
N ASN A 200 -3.25 6.86 9.65
CA ASN A 200 -3.62 7.69 8.50
C ASN A 200 -2.99 7.10 7.22
N ALA A 201 -3.37 7.64 6.05
CA ALA A 201 -2.86 7.14 4.77
C ALA A 201 -1.33 7.25 4.59
N ASN A 202 -0.66 8.23 5.21
CA ASN A 202 0.81 8.30 5.17
C ASN A 202 1.44 7.11 5.92
N SER A 203 0.87 6.76 7.08
CA SER A 203 1.34 5.64 7.90
C SER A 203 0.94 4.29 7.31
N LEU A 204 -0.21 4.21 6.63
CA LEU A 204 -0.60 3.01 5.89
C LEU A 204 0.36 2.69 4.75
N PHE A 205 0.90 3.70 4.06
CA PHE A 205 1.96 3.48 3.06
C PHE A 205 3.16 2.74 3.67
N ASP A 206 3.63 3.21 4.84
CA ASP A 206 4.75 2.57 5.53
C ASP A 206 4.36 1.17 6.03
N TRP A 207 3.14 1.00 6.56
CA TRP A 207 2.65 -0.31 7.00
C TRP A 207 2.59 -1.34 5.88
N PHE A 208 2.03 -0.98 4.72
CA PHE A 208 1.98 -1.87 3.55
C PHE A 208 3.37 -2.27 3.05
N ARG A 209 4.35 -1.38 3.21
CA ARG A 209 5.74 -1.63 2.85
C ARG A 209 6.41 -2.59 3.84
N ASP A 210 6.25 -2.32 5.12
CA ASP A 210 7.03 -2.96 6.18
C ASP A 210 6.39 -4.26 6.67
N PHE A 211 5.05 -4.31 6.74
CA PHE A 211 4.27 -5.44 7.27
C PHE A 211 3.34 -6.07 6.24
N GLY A 212 2.97 -5.36 5.18
CA GLY A 212 2.04 -5.86 4.16
C GLY A 212 2.32 -7.30 3.70
N PRO A 213 3.56 -7.68 3.34
CA PRO A 213 3.90 -9.04 2.93
C PRO A 213 3.58 -10.11 3.98
N ASP A 214 3.80 -9.82 5.26
CA ASP A 214 3.43 -10.72 6.35
C ASP A 214 1.91 -10.95 6.39
N PHE A 215 1.14 -9.96 5.99
CA PHE A 215 -0.31 -10.04 5.93
C PHE A 215 -0.84 -10.41 4.54
N GLY A 216 -0.01 -11.02 3.68
CA GLY A 216 -0.43 -11.53 2.37
C GLY A 216 -0.49 -10.48 1.25
N TRP A 217 -0.11 -9.23 1.52
CA TRP A 217 -0.07 -8.19 0.50
C TRP A 217 1.17 -8.29 -0.39
N GLU A 218 0.93 -8.37 -1.69
CA GLU A 218 1.94 -8.36 -2.72
C GLU A 218 2.11 -6.94 -3.28
N ARG A 219 3.35 -6.42 -3.31
CA ARG A 219 3.68 -5.11 -3.90
C ARG A 219 3.73 -5.22 -5.43
N ILE A 220 2.96 -4.36 -6.10
CA ILE A 220 2.90 -4.23 -7.56
C ILE A 220 3.51 -2.89 -8.01
N PHE A 221 4.10 -2.86 -9.21
CA PHE A 221 4.83 -1.70 -9.75
C PHE A 221 4.32 -1.23 -11.12
N ASP A 222 3.42 -1.99 -11.74
CA ASP A 222 2.84 -1.68 -13.05
C ASP A 222 1.31 -1.65 -12.94
N THR A 223 0.70 -0.64 -13.56
CA THR A 223 -0.75 -0.42 -13.48
C THR A 223 -1.56 -1.43 -14.29
N ASP A 224 -0.97 -2.02 -15.33
CA ASP A 224 -1.57 -3.09 -16.12
C ASP A 224 -1.60 -4.39 -15.30
N GLU A 225 -0.47 -4.77 -14.69
CA GLU A 225 -0.37 -5.89 -13.75
C GLU A 225 -1.35 -5.73 -12.57
N LEU A 226 -1.43 -4.52 -12.00
CA LEU A 226 -2.36 -4.20 -10.90
C LEU A 226 -3.81 -4.44 -11.31
N GLN A 227 -4.24 -3.85 -12.43
CA GLN A 227 -5.63 -3.96 -12.87
C GLN A 227 -5.97 -5.39 -13.28
N GLN A 228 -5.04 -6.10 -13.95
CA GLN A 228 -5.22 -7.50 -14.32
C GLN A 228 -5.47 -8.37 -13.08
N LYS A 229 -4.62 -8.27 -12.05
CA LYS A 229 -4.77 -9.05 -10.81
C LYS A 229 -6.10 -8.77 -10.11
N VAL A 230 -6.56 -7.52 -10.12
CA VAL A 230 -7.88 -7.16 -9.56
C VAL A 230 -9.02 -7.71 -10.42
N ASN A 231 -8.88 -7.72 -11.75
CA ASN A 231 -9.82 -8.37 -12.66
C ASN A 231 -9.84 -9.90 -12.51
N GLU A 232 -8.83 -10.51 -11.90
CA GLU A 232 -8.81 -11.92 -11.50
C GLU A 232 -9.50 -12.18 -10.14
N GLY A 233 -10.10 -11.14 -9.54
CA GLY A 233 -10.85 -11.23 -8.28
C GLY A 233 -10.04 -10.93 -7.02
N ARG A 234 -8.78 -10.49 -7.16
CA ARG A 234 -7.95 -10.05 -6.02
C ARG A 234 -8.38 -8.68 -5.51
N THR A 235 -8.09 -8.40 -4.25
CA THR A 235 -8.31 -7.07 -3.63
C THR A 235 -7.11 -6.18 -3.91
N GLY A 236 -7.32 -4.98 -4.46
CA GLY A 236 -6.24 -4.04 -4.78
C GLY A 236 -6.33 -2.72 -4.02
N ILE A 237 -5.18 -2.16 -3.67
CA ILE A 237 -5.03 -0.86 -2.99
C ILE A 237 -3.97 -0.02 -3.69
N ILE A 238 -4.23 1.28 -3.83
CA ILE A 238 -3.22 2.29 -4.12
C ILE A 238 -3.14 3.24 -2.94
N VAL A 239 -1.95 3.42 -2.36
CA VAL A 239 -1.71 4.41 -1.30
C VAL A 239 -0.53 5.32 -1.65
N GLY A 240 -0.71 6.61 -1.39
CA GLY A 240 0.26 7.67 -1.62
C GLY A 240 0.56 8.44 -0.34
N GLN A 241 1.84 8.66 -0.09
CA GLN A 241 2.35 9.39 1.07
C GLN A 241 2.69 10.83 0.68
N ARG A 242 2.17 11.82 1.43
CA ARG A 242 2.36 13.25 1.15
C ARG A 242 3.82 13.67 1.29
N THR A 243 4.18 14.68 0.50
CA THR A 243 5.44 15.44 0.67
C THR A 243 5.45 16.20 1.99
N ILE A 244 4.35 16.87 2.33
CA ILE A 244 4.16 17.54 3.63
C ILE A 244 3.47 16.56 4.58
N LEU A 245 4.22 15.94 5.48
CA LEU A 245 3.71 14.83 6.33
C LEU A 245 2.63 15.24 7.34
N SER A 246 2.55 16.52 7.70
CA SER A 246 1.44 17.04 8.51
C SER A 246 0.11 17.09 7.76
N ARG A 247 0.11 16.87 6.43
CA ARG A 247 -1.10 16.71 5.61
C ARG A 247 -1.39 15.23 5.38
N SER A 248 -2.66 14.90 5.28
CA SER A 248 -3.11 13.54 5.01
C SER A 248 -2.64 13.03 3.64
N GLY A 249 -2.08 11.81 3.64
CA GLY A 249 -1.93 10.95 2.47
C GLY A 249 -3.25 10.67 1.77
N HIS A 250 -3.23 9.79 0.78
CA HIS A 250 -4.45 9.31 0.14
C HIS A 250 -4.36 7.82 -0.15
N ILE A 251 -5.47 7.12 0.01
CA ILE A 251 -5.59 5.67 -0.20
C ILE A 251 -6.91 5.36 -0.87
N VAL A 252 -6.91 4.45 -1.83
CA VAL A 252 -8.09 4.07 -2.61
C VAL A 252 -8.12 2.56 -2.85
N GLY A 253 -9.32 2.01 -2.98
CA GLY A 253 -9.53 0.65 -3.47
C GLY A 253 -9.44 0.63 -4.98
N VAL A 254 -8.73 -0.36 -5.53
CA VAL A 254 -8.78 -0.71 -6.95
C VAL A 254 -9.91 -1.71 -7.13
N ILE A 255 -10.75 -1.50 -8.13
CA ILE A 255 -11.96 -2.30 -8.36
C ILE A 255 -11.88 -3.00 -9.72
N PRO A 256 -12.51 -4.17 -9.88
CA PRO A 256 -12.47 -4.93 -11.13
C PRO A 256 -13.24 -4.23 -12.25
N GLU A 257 -12.74 -4.36 -13.47
CA GLU A 257 -13.42 -3.91 -14.66
C GLU A 257 -14.66 -4.76 -14.97
N THR A 258 -15.65 -4.14 -15.59
CA THR A 258 -16.86 -4.78 -16.11
C THR A 258 -17.16 -4.24 -17.50
N GLY A 259 -18.22 -4.74 -18.16
CA GLY A 259 -18.69 -4.16 -19.41
C GLY A 259 -19.10 -2.68 -19.27
N ALA A 260 -19.51 -2.23 -18.09
CA ALA A 260 -19.95 -0.86 -17.83
C ALA A 260 -18.84 0.07 -17.33
N HIS A 261 -17.80 -0.49 -16.72
CA HIS A 261 -16.75 0.28 -16.05
C HIS A 261 -15.38 -0.29 -16.40
N GLN A 262 -14.56 0.52 -17.07
CA GLN A 262 -13.24 0.12 -17.53
C GLN A 262 -12.17 1.10 -17.07
N ALA A 263 -10.96 0.58 -16.86
CA ALA A 263 -9.77 1.38 -16.65
C ALA A 263 -9.38 2.10 -17.95
N VAL A 264 -8.72 3.24 -17.81
CA VAL A 264 -8.28 4.03 -18.99
C VAL A 264 -6.96 3.46 -19.51
N ARG A 265 -6.94 3.13 -20.80
CA ARG A 265 -5.76 2.57 -21.48
C ARG A 265 -5.07 3.59 -22.37
N ALA A 266 -3.74 3.51 -22.46
CA ALA A 266 -2.92 4.20 -23.43
C ALA A 266 -2.00 3.16 -24.08
N ASN A 267 -1.98 3.10 -25.43
CA ASN A 267 -1.21 2.11 -26.19
C ASN A 267 -1.47 0.66 -25.74
N GLY A 268 -2.74 0.32 -25.47
CA GLY A 268 -3.16 -1.01 -25.06
C GLY A 268 -2.89 -1.38 -23.59
N ARG A 269 -2.17 -0.56 -22.83
CA ARG A 269 -1.86 -0.79 -21.41
C ARG A 269 -2.69 0.11 -20.49
N VAL A 270 -3.05 -0.37 -19.31
CA VAL A 270 -3.75 0.46 -18.31
C VAL A 270 -2.85 1.61 -17.87
N SER A 271 -3.32 2.83 -18.12
CA SER A 271 -2.67 4.08 -17.70
C SER A 271 -3.31 4.65 -16.44
N MET A 272 -4.63 4.51 -16.28
CA MET A 272 -5.36 4.95 -15.10
C MET A 272 -6.23 3.80 -14.59
N PRO A 273 -5.84 3.13 -13.48
CA PRO A 273 -6.63 2.05 -12.89
C PRO A 273 -8.05 2.48 -12.56
N LEU A 274 -8.97 1.51 -12.53
CA LEU A 274 -10.34 1.69 -12.06
C LEU A 274 -10.37 1.60 -10.54
N MET A 275 -10.94 2.60 -9.88
CA MET A 275 -10.83 2.79 -8.44
C MET A 275 -12.14 3.26 -7.81
N SER A 276 -12.22 3.13 -6.48
CA SER A 276 -13.24 3.74 -5.63
C SER A 276 -12.61 4.49 -4.45
N GLN A 277 -13.19 5.63 -4.03
CA GLN A 277 -12.60 6.47 -2.98
C GLN A 277 -13.60 7.21 -2.08
N ALA A 278 -13.16 7.46 -0.85
CA ALA A 278 -13.69 8.48 0.06
C ALA A 278 -12.72 9.68 0.20
N GLY A 279 -12.59 10.47 -0.86
CA GLY A 279 -11.66 11.61 -0.93
C GLY A 279 -12.32 12.96 -0.62
N VAL A 280 -11.77 14.04 -1.20
CA VAL A 280 -12.43 15.37 -1.20
C VAL A 280 -13.79 15.31 -1.90
N LYS A 281 -13.88 14.45 -2.92
CA LYS A 281 -15.14 14.02 -3.54
C LYS A 281 -15.17 12.50 -3.49
N ASN A 282 -16.18 11.96 -2.82
CA ASN A 282 -16.41 10.52 -2.81
C ASN A 282 -16.82 10.09 -4.21
N LYS A 283 -16.29 8.96 -4.66
CA LYS A 283 -16.57 8.41 -5.98
C LYS A 283 -16.61 6.90 -5.87
N LYS A 284 -17.75 6.32 -6.23
CA LYS A 284 -17.93 4.85 -6.25
C LYS A 284 -17.10 4.20 -7.34
N VAL A 285 -17.00 4.86 -8.50
CA VAL A 285 -16.21 4.41 -9.65
C VAL A 285 -15.52 5.61 -10.29
N PHE A 286 -14.21 5.55 -10.46
CA PHE A 286 -13.45 6.55 -11.21
C PHE A 286 -12.09 6.02 -11.66
N SER A 287 -11.46 6.73 -12.59
CA SER A 287 -10.06 6.50 -12.98
C SER A 287 -9.28 7.81 -12.96
N SER A 288 -8.04 7.77 -12.47
CA SER A 288 -7.09 8.90 -12.51
C SER A 288 -5.68 8.44 -12.13
N GLN A 289 -4.70 9.33 -12.26
CA GLN A 289 -3.31 9.14 -11.84
C GLN A 289 -2.93 10.09 -10.68
N TRP A 290 -3.84 10.28 -9.72
CA TRP A 290 -3.66 11.24 -8.63
C TRP A 290 -2.33 11.06 -7.86
N TYR A 291 -1.83 9.83 -7.78
CA TYR A 291 -0.60 9.44 -7.08
C TYR A 291 0.68 9.95 -7.77
N LEU A 292 0.61 10.37 -9.04
CA LEU A 292 1.72 11.00 -9.76
C LEU A 292 1.84 12.51 -9.47
N SER A 293 0.90 13.10 -8.73
CA SER A 293 0.97 14.51 -8.37
C SER A 293 2.20 14.81 -7.51
N ALA A 294 2.84 15.97 -7.74
CA ALA A 294 3.99 16.46 -6.95
C ALA A 294 3.71 16.59 -5.43
N ASN A 295 2.44 16.51 -5.04
CA ASN A 295 2.00 16.46 -3.66
C ASN A 295 2.38 15.17 -2.91
N PHE A 296 2.67 14.09 -3.63
CA PHE A 296 3.05 12.81 -3.07
C PHE A 296 4.54 12.57 -3.31
N ARG A 297 5.26 12.28 -2.23
CA ARG A 297 6.70 11.99 -2.32
C ARG A 297 6.95 10.55 -2.77
N GLN A 298 5.99 9.66 -2.52
CA GLN A 298 6.00 8.26 -2.92
C GLN A 298 4.60 7.66 -2.89
N TYR A 299 4.42 6.59 -3.66
CA TYR A 299 3.19 5.82 -3.77
C TYR A 299 3.51 4.34 -4.05
N GLY A 300 2.53 3.47 -3.90
CA GLY A 300 2.66 2.08 -4.26
C GLY A 300 1.31 1.46 -4.60
N PHE A 301 1.40 0.27 -5.18
CA PHE A 301 0.26 -0.56 -5.51
C PHE A 301 0.41 -1.88 -4.76
N TRP A 302 -0.67 -2.38 -4.19
CA TRP A 302 -0.68 -3.65 -3.46
C TRP A 302 -1.90 -4.46 -3.84
N VAL A 303 -1.73 -5.77 -3.87
CA VAL A 303 -2.81 -6.73 -4.11
C VAL A 303 -2.79 -7.83 -3.06
N HIS A 304 -3.94 -8.40 -2.77
CA HIS A 304 -4.12 -9.54 -1.88
C HIS A 304 -5.16 -10.49 -2.47
N ASP A 305 -4.95 -11.79 -2.34
CA ASP A 305 -5.89 -12.82 -2.83
C ASP A 305 -7.22 -12.87 -2.06
#